data_AF-R0MIS7-F1
#
_entry.id   AF-R0MIS7-F1
#
_cell.length_a   1.000
_cell.length_b   1.000
_cell.length_c   1.000
_cell.angle_alpha   90.00
_cell.angle_beta   90.00
_cell.angle_gamma   90.00
#
_symmetry.space_group_name_H-M   'P 1'
#
loop_
_entity.id
_entity.type
_entity.pdbx_description
1 polymer ?
#
loop_
_entity_poly.entity_id
_entity_poly.type
_entity_poly.pdbx_seq_one_letter_code
_entity_poly.pdbx_strand_id
1 'polypeptide(L)'
;MKIFAKAKEKFNEQCGREMEVLMSMKKRAETTDEERENAKIYRYDLEKAKQSNNPEDQEEVDRLSELFENSQTRTIEMMRDFYWCGWITRRVDSSTGFEY
;
A
#
# COMPACT_ATOMS: atom_id res chain seq x y z
N MET A 1 -44.86 -2.84 1.51
CA MET A 1 -43.78 -3.01 2.52
C MET A 1 -42.67 -3.99 2.14
N LYS A 2 -42.93 -5.16 1.50
CA LYS A 2 -41.87 -6.15 1.19
C LYS A 2 -40.76 -5.68 0.23
N ILE A 3 -41.05 -4.74 -0.68
CA ILE A 3 -40.08 -4.23 -1.66
C ILE A 3 -39.02 -3.35 -0.98
N PHE A 4 -39.43 -2.50 -0.03
CA PHE A 4 -38.52 -1.64 0.74
C PHE A 4 -37.57 -2.44 1.62
N ALA A 5 -38.02 -3.55 2.20
CA ALA A 5 -37.16 -4.43 3.00
C ALA A 5 -36.03 -5.06 2.15
N LYS A 6 -36.37 -5.59 0.97
CA LYS A 6 -35.38 -6.17 0.04
C LYS A 6 -34.39 -5.15 -0.52
N ALA A 7 -34.86 -3.93 -0.79
CA ALA A 7 -33.98 -2.85 -1.25
C ALA A 7 -32.98 -2.44 -0.15
N LYS A 8 -33.44 -2.34 1.11
CA LYS A 8 -32.59 -2.04 2.27
C LYS A 8 -31.53 -3.11 2.51
N GLU A 9 -31.90 -4.39 2.37
CA GLU A 9 -30.98 -5.51 2.52
C GLU A 9 -29.84 -5.46 1.48
N LYS A 10 -30.18 -5.27 0.20
CA LYS A 10 -29.19 -5.10 -0.87
C LYS A 10 -28.28 -3.90 -0.65
N PHE A 11 -28.83 -2.77 -0.20
CA PHE A 11 -28.04 -1.58 0.12
C PHE A 11 -27.03 -1.86 1.23
N ASN A 12 -27.47 -2.50 2.32
CA ASN A 12 -26.58 -2.86 3.43
C ASN A 12 -25.46 -3.82 3.00
N GLU A 13 -25.79 -4.82 2.17
CA GLU A 13 -24.76 -5.73 1.60
C GLU A 13 -23.75 -4.97 0.74
N GLN A 14 -24.20 -4.00 -0.05
CA GLN A 14 -23.32 -3.18 -0.86
C GLN A 14 -22.41 -2.30 0.01
N CYS A 15 -22.96 -1.62 1.02
CA CYS A 15 -22.16 -0.85 1.98
C CYS A 15 -21.14 -1.73 2.72
N GLY A 16 -21.51 -2.97 3.06
CA GLY A 16 -20.58 -3.95 3.67
C GLY A 16 -19.39 -4.24 2.77
N ARG A 17 -19.64 -4.54 1.48
CA ARG A 17 -18.57 -4.78 0.50
C ARG A 17 -17.70 -3.55 0.27
N GLU A 18 -18.29 -2.38 0.15
CA GLU A 18 -17.55 -1.11 0.00
C GLU A 18 -16.66 -0.84 1.23
N MET A 19 -17.17 -1.10 2.44
CA MET A 19 -16.40 -0.97 3.67
C MET A 19 -15.22 -1.94 3.74
N GLU A 20 -15.39 -3.19 3.31
CA GLU A 20 -14.28 -4.16 3.23
C GLU A 20 -13.17 -3.69 2.28
N VAL A 21 -13.55 -3.12 1.13
CA VAL A 21 -12.60 -2.53 0.18
C VAL A 21 -11.85 -1.36 0.82
N LEU A 22 -12.56 -0.43 1.47
CA LEU A 22 -11.95 0.72 2.13
C LEU A 22 -10.98 0.30 3.26
N MET A 23 -11.36 -0.69 4.06
CA MET A 23 -10.49 -1.22 5.13
C MET A 23 -9.24 -1.90 4.56
N SER A 24 -9.36 -2.63 3.44
CA SER A 24 -8.22 -3.21 2.74
C SER A 24 -7.28 -2.12 2.21
N MET A 25 -7.83 -1.06 1.60
CA MET A 25 -7.05 0.08 1.11
C MET A 25 -6.33 0.82 2.23
N LYS A 26 -6.99 1.04 3.37
CA LYS A 26 -6.40 1.65 4.56
C LYS A 26 -5.18 0.85 5.04
N LYS A 27 -5.33 -0.47 5.19
CA LYS A 27 -4.22 -1.34 5.62
C LYS A 27 -3.03 -1.29 4.66
N ARG A 28 -3.29 -1.28 3.35
CA ARG A 28 -2.22 -1.14 2.35
C ARG A 28 -1.49 0.18 2.48
N ALA A 29 -2.21 1.29 2.67
CA ALA A 29 -1.61 2.60 2.87
C ALA A 29 -0.73 2.64 4.13
N GLU A 30 -1.21 2.09 5.25
CA GLU A 30 -0.44 1.97 6.50
C GLU A 30 0.87 1.19 6.29
N THR A 31 0.81 0.02 5.62
CA THR A 31 2.02 -0.76 5.31
C THR A 31 2.96 -0.05 4.35
N THR A 32 2.45 0.72 3.37
CA THR A 32 3.30 1.51 2.46
C THR A 32 4.02 2.63 3.21
N ASP A 33 3.36 3.29 4.16
CA ASP A 33 3.99 4.32 4.98
C ASP A 33 5.06 3.72 5.92
N GLU A 34 4.82 2.54 6.50
CA GLU A 34 5.81 1.81 7.30
C GLU A 34 7.07 1.47 6.48
N GLU A 35 6.91 0.89 5.28
CA GLU A 35 8.04 0.58 4.41
C GLU A 35 8.80 1.85 3.99
N ARG A 36 8.09 2.95 3.73
CA ARG A 36 8.72 4.23 3.42
C ARG A 36 9.56 4.77 4.58
N GLU A 37 9.12 4.61 5.83
CA GLU A 37 9.93 4.99 7.00
C GLU A 37 11.13 4.04 7.19
N ASN A 38 10.95 2.73 7.01
CA ASN A 38 12.04 1.76 7.04
C ASN A 38 13.14 2.09 6.03
N ALA A 39 12.77 2.40 4.78
CA ALA A 39 13.72 2.80 3.76
C ALA A 39 14.53 4.06 4.15
N LYS A 40 13.93 5.03 4.85
CA LYS A 40 14.68 6.20 5.34
C LYS A 40 15.68 5.81 6.42
N ILE A 41 15.29 4.95 7.36
CA ILE A 41 16.14 4.45 8.44
C ILE A 41 17.31 3.66 7.84
N TYR A 42 17.05 2.69 6.97
CA TYR A 42 18.09 1.89 6.33
C TYR A 42 19.05 2.73 5.51
N ARG A 43 18.56 3.76 4.82
CA ARG A 43 19.43 4.71 4.11
C ARG A 43 20.37 5.45 5.07
N TYR A 44 19.84 5.95 6.18
CA TYR A 44 20.63 6.67 7.17
C TYR A 44 21.69 5.77 7.80
N ASP A 45 21.31 4.56 8.20
CA ASP A 45 22.21 3.58 8.79
C ASP A 45 23.28 3.13 7.78
N LEU A 46 22.91 2.95 6.51
CA LEU A 46 23.84 2.63 5.43
C LEU A 46 24.85 3.75 5.19
N GLU A 47 24.39 5.00 5.15
CA GLU A 47 25.27 6.17 4.99
C GLU A 47 26.25 6.29 6.17
N LYS A 48 25.83 5.93 7.39
CA LYS A 48 26.71 5.84 8.56
C LYS A 48 27.69 4.68 8.49
N ALA A 49 27.24 3.49 8.14
CA ALA A 49 28.09 2.31 8.02
C ALA A 49 29.20 2.53 6.98
N LYS A 50 28.88 3.18 5.85
CA LYS A 50 29.85 3.56 4.81
C LYS A 50 30.90 4.58 5.25
N GLN A 51 30.65 5.35 6.32
CA GLN A 51 31.63 6.28 6.89
C GLN A 51 32.61 5.58 7.84
N SER A 52 32.35 4.33 8.21
CA SER A 52 33.30 3.53 8.95
C SER A 52 34.43 3.07 8.04
N ASN A 53 35.67 3.15 8.53
CA ASN A 53 36.85 2.61 7.87
C ASN A 53 37.16 1.16 8.30
N ASN A 54 36.21 0.48 8.97
CA ASN A 54 36.42 -0.88 9.45
C ASN A 54 35.96 -1.90 8.38
N PRO A 55 36.84 -2.81 7.91
CA PRO A 55 36.49 -3.81 6.91
C PRO A 55 35.43 -4.84 7.39
N GLU A 56 35.23 -5.02 8.70
CA GLU A 56 34.12 -5.82 9.25
C GLU A 56 32.75 -5.18 9.02
N ASP A 57 32.70 -3.87 8.75
CA ASP A 57 31.44 -3.16 8.50
C ASP A 57 30.95 -3.33 7.05
N GLN A 58 31.74 -3.98 6.19
CA GLN A 58 31.30 -4.27 4.81
C GLN A 58 30.09 -5.22 4.78
N GLU A 59 30.05 -6.20 5.67
CA GLU A 59 28.90 -7.12 5.78
C GLU A 59 27.62 -6.38 6.21
N GLU A 60 27.74 -5.44 7.15
CA GLU A 60 26.61 -4.62 7.59
C GLU A 60 26.19 -3.61 6.52
N VAL A 61 27.14 -3.04 5.76
CA VAL A 61 26.86 -2.20 4.58
C VAL A 61 26.08 -2.98 3.52
N ASP A 62 26.48 -4.22 3.24
CA ASP A 62 25.80 -5.06 2.24
C ASP A 62 24.38 -5.42 2.71
N ARG A 63 24.24 -5.81 3.98
CA ARG A 63 22.94 -6.10 4.61
C ARG A 63 22.00 -4.90 4.60
N LEU A 64 22.47 -3.72 4.98
CA LEU A 64 21.67 -2.49 4.99
C LEU A 64 21.32 -2.03 3.57
N SER A 65 22.21 -2.26 2.59
CA SER A 65 21.92 -1.99 1.18
C SER A 65 20.78 -2.86 0.67
N GLU A 66 20.81 -4.16 0.95
CA GLU A 66 19.74 -5.09 0.57
C GLU A 66 18.40 -4.72 1.22
N LEU A 67 18.40 -4.39 2.52
CA LEU A 67 17.18 -3.95 3.22
C LEU A 67 16.61 -2.66 2.63
N PHE A 68 17.46 -1.72 2.26
CA PHE A 68 17.05 -0.47 1.63
C PHE A 68 16.44 -0.69 0.23
N GLU A 69 17.09 -1.47 -0.62
CA GLU A 69 16.63 -1.78 -1.98
C GLU A 69 15.29 -2.55 -1.95
N ASN A 70 15.17 -3.53 -1.06
CA ASN A 70 13.93 -4.29 -0.88
C ASN A 70 12.78 -3.40 -0.42
N SER A 71 13.02 -2.53 0.57
CA SER A 71 11.99 -1.64 1.10
C SER A 71 11.56 -0.57 0.08
N GLN A 72 12.50 -0.03 -0.71
CA GLN A 72 12.17 0.85 -1.83
C GLN A 72 11.32 0.14 -2.89
N THR A 73 11.75 -1.05 -3.32
CA THR A 73 11.05 -1.83 -4.36
C THR A 73 9.63 -2.13 -3.93
N ARG A 74 9.46 -2.62 -2.69
CA ARG A 74 8.15 -2.93 -2.11
C ARG A 74 7.26 -1.70 -2.00
N THR A 75 7.81 -0.56 -1.59
CA THR A 75 7.08 0.71 -1.55
C THR A 75 6.58 1.12 -2.94
N ILE A 76 7.42 1.03 -3.97
CA ILE A 76 7.07 1.37 -5.36
C ILE A 76 5.99 0.43 -5.89
N GLU A 77 6.11 -0.87 -5.66
CA GLU A 77 5.12 -1.87 -6.07
C GLU A 77 3.76 -1.63 -5.41
N MET A 78 3.74 -1.39 -4.10
CA MET A 78 2.51 -1.12 -3.37
C MET A 78 1.85 0.19 -3.83
N MET A 79 2.63 1.24 -4.09
CA MET A 79 2.10 2.48 -4.66
C MET A 79 1.54 2.26 -6.06
N ARG A 80 2.23 1.50 -6.91
CA ARG A 80 1.77 1.15 -8.26
C ARG A 80 0.44 0.40 -8.21
N ASP A 81 0.31 -0.60 -7.35
CA ASP A 81 -0.93 -1.36 -7.16
C ASP A 81 -2.06 -0.47 -6.64
N PHE A 82 -1.75 0.46 -5.73
CA PHE A 82 -2.74 1.42 -5.23
C PHE A 82 -3.27 2.33 -6.35
N TYR A 83 -2.38 2.90 -7.17
CA TYR A 83 -2.79 3.70 -8.33
C TYR A 83 -3.57 2.84 -9.33
N TRP A 84 -3.12 1.63 -9.64
CA TRP A 84 -3.80 0.74 -10.59
C TRP A 84 -5.20 0.33 -10.11
N CYS A 85 -5.38 0.04 -8.83
CA CYS A 85 -6.69 -0.19 -8.22
C CYS A 85 -7.62 1.02 -8.39
N GLY A 86 -7.11 2.25 -8.19
CA GLY A 86 -7.87 3.49 -8.42
C GLY A 86 -8.27 3.74 -9.88
N TRP A 87 -7.48 3.24 -10.84
CA TRP A 87 -7.81 3.29 -12.27
C TRP A 87 -8.86 2.24 -12.67
N ILE A 88 -8.81 1.04 -12.09
CA ILE A 88 -9.81 -0.02 -12.35
C ILE A 88 -11.18 0.37 -11.79
N THR A 89 -11.26 0.88 -10.55
CA THR A 89 -12.55 1.31 -9.97
C THR A 89 -13.23 2.40 -10.79
N ARG A 90 -12.47 3.39 -11.31
CA ARG A 90 -13.01 4.41 -12.25
C ARG A 90 -13.57 3.83 -13.56
N ARG A 91 -13.00 2.72 -14.06
CA ARG A 91 -13.50 2.06 -15.28
C ARG A 91 -14.74 1.21 -15.03
N VAL A 92 -14.85 0.60 -13.85
CA VAL A 92 -16.04 -0.16 -13.48
C VAL A 92 -17.23 0.79 -13.29
N ASP A 93 -17.04 1.95 -12.65
CA ASP A 93 -18.12 2.95 -12.49
C ASP A 93 -18.59 3.57 -13.82
N SER A 94 -17.69 3.77 -14.77
CA SER A 94 -18.05 4.26 -16.12
C SER A 94 -18.71 3.19 -17.01
N SER A 95 -18.69 1.92 -16.61
CA SER A 95 -19.37 0.82 -17.32
C SER A 95 -20.65 0.33 -16.63
N THR A 96 -20.90 0.73 -15.37
CA THR A 96 -22.15 0.46 -14.64
C THR A 96 -23.20 1.58 -14.79
N GLY A 97 -22.86 2.70 -15.45
CA GLY A 97 -23.85 3.70 -15.88
C GLY A 97 -24.52 4.47 -14.74
N PHE A 98 -23.87 4.61 -13.59
CA PHE A 98 -24.29 5.55 -12.56
C PHE A 98 -23.51 6.86 -12.74
N GLU A 99 -24.08 7.76 -13.55
CA GLU A 99 -23.74 9.18 -13.49
C GLU A 99 -24.45 9.77 -12.25
N TYR A 100 -23.71 10.52 -11.43
CA TYR A 100 -24.27 11.39 -10.39
C TYR A 100 -24.97 12.60 -11.01
#